data_AF-A0A0T7C0V6-F1
#
_entry.id   AF-A0A0T7C0V6-F1
#
_cell.length_a   1.000
_cell.length_b   1.000
_cell.length_c   1.000
_cell.angle_alpha   90.00
_cell.angle_beta   90.00
_cell.angle_gamma   90.00
#
_symmetry.space_group_name_H-M   'P 1'
#
loop_
_entity.id
_entity.type
_entity.pdbx_description
1 polymer ?
#
loop_
_entity_poly.entity_id
_entity_poly.type
_entity_poly.pdbx_seq_one_letter_code
_entity_poly.pdbx_strand_id
1 'polypeptide(L)' 'MLVPLLYLVLAGAYLLVIPVLVLFYLQGRWYTAGSIERAFMYFLVFFFFPGLLVLSPFVNLRPRRRKIAA' A
#
# COMPACT_ATOMS: atom_id res chain seq x y z
N MET A 1 -7.56 11.80 -28.28
CA MET A 1 -7.66 10.55 -27.50
C MET A 1 -6.47 10.28 -26.57
N LEU A 2 -5.28 10.82 -26.85
CA LEU A 2 -4.09 10.65 -25.99
C LEU A 2 -4.28 11.17 -24.55
N VAL A 3 -4.85 12.37 -24.38
CA VAL A 3 -4.99 13.02 -23.06
C VAL A 3 -5.93 12.25 -22.11
N PRO A 4 -7.15 11.82 -22.50
CA PRO A 4 -7.99 10.99 -21.64
C PRO A 4 -7.34 9.65 -21.27
N LEU A 5 -6.66 9.00 -22.21
CA LEU A 5 -5.95 7.76 -21.95
C LEU A 5 -4.82 7.95 -20.93
N LEU A 6 -4.06 9.03 -21.05
CA LEU A 6 -3.03 9.38 -20.08
C LEU A 6 -3.61 9.51 -18.67
N TYR A 7 -4.69 10.28 -18.50
CA TYR A 7 -5.31 10.44 -17.18
C TYR A 7 -5.90 9.13 -16.64
N LEU A 8 -6.45 8.28 -17.51
CA LEU A 8 -6.94 6.96 -17.11
C LEU A 8 -5.80 6.07 -16.60
N VAL A 9 -4.66 6.05 -17.28
CA VAL A 9 -3.47 5.32 -16.84
C VAL A 9 -2.92 5.88 -15.52
N LEU A 10 -2.82 7.20 -15.40
CA LEU A 10 -2.36 7.85 -14.17
C LEU A 10 -3.31 7.55 -13.00
N ALA A 11 -4.62 7.60 -13.21
CA ALA A 11 -5.62 7.28 -12.19
C ALA A 11 -5.55 5.80 -11.79
N GLY A 12 -5.41 4.88 -12.75
CA GLY A 12 -5.23 3.46 -12.47
C GLY A 12 -3.95 3.17 -11.68
N ALA A 13 -2.85 3.83 -12.04
CA ALA A 13 -1.60 3.71 -11.29
C ALA A 13 -1.75 4.25 -9.86
N TYR A 14 -2.36 5.42 -9.70
CA TYR A 14 -2.52 6.11 -8.41
C TYR A 14 -3.52 5.39 -7.46
N LEU A 15 -4.61 4.84 -7.97
CA LEU A 15 -5.66 4.22 -7.15
C LEU A 15 -5.46 2.73 -6.91
N LEU A 16 -4.75 2.01 -7.79
CA LEU A 16 -4.61 0.55 -7.71
C LEU A 16 -3.15 0.11 -7.60
N VAL A 17 -2.31 0.45 -8.58
CA VAL A 17 -0.96 -0.12 -8.67
C VAL A 17 -0.06 0.34 -7.53
N ILE A 18 0.08 1.65 -7.33
CA ILE A 18 0.96 2.20 -6.30
C ILE A 18 0.46 1.88 -4.89
N PRO A 19 -0.84 1.99 -4.55
CA PRO A 19 -1.35 1.59 -3.24
C PRO A 19 -1.07 0.14 -2.87
N VAL A 20 -1.14 -0.80 -3.84
CA VAL A 20 -0.74 -2.20 -3.61
C VAL A 20 0.74 -2.30 -3.23
N LEU A 21 1.63 -1.60 -3.94
CA LEU A 21 3.06 -1.57 -3.62
C LEU A 21 3.31 -0.96 -2.24
N VAL A 22 2.59 0.11 -1.88
CA VAL A 22 2.66 0.73 -0.56
C VAL A 22 2.26 -0.28 0.53
N LEU A 23 1.18 -1.05 0.35
CA LEU A 23 0.79 -2.08 1.31
C LEU A 23 1.87 -3.14 1.54
N PHE A 24 2.54 -3.61 0.47
CA PHE A 24 3.66 -4.54 0.60
C PHE A 24 4.85 -3.93 1.33
N TYR A 25 5.20 -2.68 1.01
CA TYR A 25 6.27 -1.96 1.66
C TYR A 25 6.00 -1.76 3.17
N LEU A 26 4.78 -1.34 3.51
CA LEU A 26 4.33 -1.19 4.88
C LEU A 26 4.41 -2.53 5.63
N GLN A 27 3.82 -3.59 5.07
CA GLN A 27 3.81 -4.93 5.71
C GLN A 27 5.24 -5.45 5.96
N GLY A 28 6.16 -5.28 5.00
CA GLY A 28 7.51 -5.82 5.09
C GLY A 28 8.39 -5.14 6.13
N ARG A 29 8.21 -3.83 6.36
CA ARG A 29 9.12 -3.03 7.21
C ARG A 29 8.46 -2.40 8.42
N TRP A 30 7.19 -2.68 8.69
CA TRP A 30 6.45 -2.04 9.78
C TRP A 30 7.10 -2.18 11.15
N TYR A 31 7.84 -3.25 11.44
CA TYR A 31 8.47 -3.46 12.74
C TYR A 31 9.97 -3.12 12.77
N THR A 32 10.58 -2.85 11.61
CA THR A 32 12.02 -2.65 11.46
C THR A 32 12.39 -1.26 10.94
N ALA A 33 11.43 -0.47 10.46
CA ALA A 33 11.66 0.86 9.93
C ALA A 33 12.14 1.86 11.00
N GLY A 34 13.16 2.65 10.66
CA GLY A 34 13.66 3.76 11.47
C GLY A 34 12.75 4.99 11.47
N SER A 35 13.11 6.06 12.18
CA SER A 35 12.26 7.24 12.38
C SER A 35 11.95 8.02 11.09
N ILE A 36 12.97 8.30 10.27
CA ILE A 36 12.81 9.01 8.99
C ILE A 36 11.99 8.15 8.02
N GLU A 37 12.30 6.86 7.95
CA GLU A 37 11.56 5.92 7.10
C GLU A 37 10.09 5.85 7.52
N ARG A 38 9.80 5.83 8.83
CA ARG A 38 8.43 5.85 9.35
C ARG A 38 7.67 7.09 8.93
N ALA A 39 8.29 8.27 8.99
CA ALA A 39 7.67 9.51 8.55
C ALA A 39 7.33 9.46 7.05
N PHE A 40 8.24 8.93 6.23
CA PHE A 40 7.99 8.73 4.81
C PHE A 40 6.87 7.71 4.55
N MET A 41 6.81 6.62 5.31
CA MET A 41 5.71 5.64 5.26
C MET A 41 4.36 6.30 5.53
N TYR A 42 4.27 7.18 6.53
CA TYR A 42 3.02 7.91 6.80
C TYR A 42 2.66 8.87 5.67
N PHE A 43 3.65 9.59 5.13
CA PHE A 43 3.44 10.43 3.95
C PHE A 43 2.83 9.63 2.79
N LEU A 44 3.36 8.44 2.48
CA LEU A 44 2.81 7.57 1.43
C LEU A 44 1.38 7.14 1.72
N VAL A 45 1.05 6.81 2.98
CA VAL A 45 -0.33 6.45 3.36
C VAL A 45 -1.29 7.61 3.09
N PHE A 46 -0.93 8.84 3.46
CA PHE A 46 -1.80 10.00 3.23
C PHE A 46 -1.86 10.39 1.76
N PHE A 47 -0.74 10.35 1.05
CA PHE A 47 -0.67 10.70 -0.36
C PHE A 47 -1.47 9.73 -1.24
N PHE A 48 -1.53 8.44 -0.88
CA PHE A 48 -2.30 7.40 -1.59
C PHE A 48 -3.55 6.92 -0.84
N PHE A 49 -4.02 7.70 0.14
CA PHE A 49 -5.13 7.32 1.00
C PHE A 49 -6.40 6.87 0.25
N PRO A 50 -6.85 7.55 -0.83
CA PRO A 50 -8.03 7.13 -1.57
C PRO A 50 -7.90 5.71 -2.15
N GLY A 51 -6.73 5.36 -2.69
CA GLY A 51 -6.49 4.04 -3.25
C GLY A 51 -6.38 2.96 -2.17
N LEU A 52 -5.74 3.28 -1.04
CA LEU A 52 -5.68 2.38 0.12
C LEU A 52 -7.08 2.10 0.69
N LEU A 53 -7.97 3.09 0.70
CA LEU A 53 -9.36 2.93 1.13
C LEU A 53 -10.13 1.98 0.20
N VAL A 54 -9.96 2.10 -1.12
CA VAL A 54 -10.57 1.20 -2.12
C VAL A 54 -10.11 -0.24 -1.92
N LEU A 55 -8.83 -0.45 -1.62
CA LEU A 55 -8.26 -1.79 -1.44
C LEU A 55 -8.54 -2.40 -0.06
N SER A 56 -8.87 -1.57 0.94
CA SER A 56 -9.00 -1.98 2.35
C SER A 56 -9.92 -3.19 2.60
N PRO A 57 -11.06 -3.39 1.89
CA PRO A 57 -11.93 -4.54 2.13
C PRO A 57 -11.35 -5.87 1.63
N PHE A 58 -10.39 -5.82 0.70
CA PHE A 58 -9.87 -6.99 0.00
C PHE A 58 -8.56 -7.53 0.60
N VAL A 59 -7.88 -6.73 1.40
CA VAL A 59 -6.54 -7.03 1.91
C VAL A 59 -6.62 -7.51 3.35
N ASN A 60 -6.11 -8.72 3.62
CA ASN A 60 -6.05 -9.30 4.96
C ASN A 60 -4.61 -9.52 5.41
N LEU A 61 -4.06 -8.59 6.20
CA LEU A 61 -2.68 -8.63 6.71
C LEU A 61 -2.56 -9.31 8.09
N ARG A 62 -3.50 -10.21 8.43
CA ARG A 62 -3.41 -10.95 9.70
C ARG A 62 -2.16 -11.83 9.73
N PRO A 63 -1.47 -11.91 10.88
CA PRO A 63 -0.38 -12.86 11.08
C PRO A 63 -0.82 -14.28 10.75
N ARG A 64 0.02 -15.01 10.00
CA ARG A 64 -0.23 -16.43 9.71
C ARG A 64 -0.10 -17.24 11.00
N ARG A 65 -0.90 -18.31 11.10
CA ARG A 65 -0.85 -19.23 12.25
C ARG A 65 0.58 -19.79 12.38
N ARG A 66 1.13 -19.68 13.59
CA ARG A 66 2.41 -20.30 13.93
C ARG A 66 2.24 -21.82 13.98
N LYS A 67 3.14 -22.55 13.32
CA LYS A 67 3.24 -24.01 13.53
C LYS A 67 3.91 -24.23 14.89
N ILE A 68 3.24 -24.94 15.79
CA ILE A 68 3.78 -25.37 17.07
C ILE A 68 4.19 -26.84 16.85
N ALA A 69 5.47 -27.16 17.10
CA ALA A 69 5.90 -28.56 17.13
C ALA A 69 5.29 -29.22 18.37
N ALA A 70 4.72 -30.41 18.20
CA ALA A 70 4.18 -31.20 19.31
C ALA A 70 5.28 -31.62 20.29
#